data_AF-A0A9R1TPD1-F1
#
_entry.id   AF-A0A9R1TPD1-F1
#
_cell.length_a   1.000
_cell.length_b   1.000
_cell.length_c   1.000
_cell.angle_alpha   90.00
_cell.angle_beta   90.00
_cell.angle_gamma   90.00
#
_symmetry.space_group_name_H-M   'P 1'
#
loop_
_entity.id
_entity.type
_entity.pdbx_description
1 polymer ?
#
loop_
_entity_poly.entity_id
_entity_poly.type
_entity_poly.pdbx_seq_one_letter_code
_entity_poly.pdbx_strand_id
1 'polypeptide(L)'
;MSAMIYTRKLRVINPEPLRLPGAEMAYATSVRYLGVQLDAKLYWREHIETQMSRTYASQWACKRAMGRDWGFSPKISLWLYKMVLLPRLMYAAVVWWPSAKRVEIRNRLTCLRRNFPRAATGAMRTIPTDPLDVPSLDHLVVSRAESTAYRHMCQGKWMQAEAAHVKLEILKKNRWNMYRDRMTKKYQIRNAFKTYIPERENWETVEKTGTNVRHWYTDGSGYRGYFGAGLYGPEENYRCNWSLGTMATVFQAELPPIKKCSELLVS
;
A
#
# COMPACT_ATOMS: atom_id res chain seq x y z
N MET A 1 -8.34 -29.73 -14.24
CA MET A 1 -7.42 -28.96 -13.37
C MET A 1 -6.02 -29.07 -13.97
N SER A 2 -5.21 -28.02 -13.89
CA SER A 2 -3.84 -28.02 -14.43
C SER A 2 -2.83 -27.91 -13.30
N ALA A 3 -1.71 -28.62 -13.43
CA ALA A 3 -0.59 -28.52 -12.50
C ALA A 3 0.47 -27.56 -13.06
N MET A 4 1.25 -26.91 -12.20
CA MET A 4 2.40 -26.13 -12.64
C MET A 4 3.57 -26.37 -11.68
N ILE A 5 4.75 -26.54 -12.24
CA ILE A 5 5.97 -26.82 -11.49
C ILE A 5 6.84 -25.56 -11.45
N TYR A 6 7.30 -25.22 -10.25
CA TYR A 6 8.32 -24.22 -10.03
C TYR A 6 9.63 -24.89 -9.64
N THR A 7 10.71 -24.59 -10.34
CA THR A 7 12.03 -25.11 -10.03
C THR A 7 13.10 -24.08 -10.31
N ARG A 8 14.19 -24.15 -9.54
CA ARG A 8 15.40 -23.33 -9.76
C ARG A 8 16.30 -23.93 -10.83
N LYS A 9 16.05 -25.17 -11.27
CA LYS A 9 16.84 -25.84 -12.31
C LYS A 9 16.52 -25.26 -13.69
N LEU A 10 17.57 -24.96 -14.46
CA LEU A 10 17.45 -24.42 -15.83
C LEU A 10 16.80 -25.41 -16.81
N ARG A 11 17.06 -26.70 -16.63
CA ARG A 11 16.41 -27.79 -17.38
C ARG A 11 15.38 -28.46 -16.48
N VAL A 12 14.12 -28.36 -16.88
CA VAL A 12 13.03 -29.15 -16.31
C VAL A 12 12.90 -30.37 -17.21
N ILE A 13 13.22 -31.54 -16.68
CA ILE A 13 12.93 -32.82 -17.36
C ILE A 13 11.41 -32.90 -17.45
N ASN A 14 10.87 -33.20 -18.64
CA ASN A 14 9.43 -33.36 -18.87
C ASN A 14 8.86 -34.31 -17.81
N PRO A 15 8.16 -33.80 -16.79
CA PRO A 15 7.68 -34.63 -15.71
C PRO A 15 6.50 -35.44 -16.20
N GLU A 16 6.35 -36.66 -15.70
CA GLU A 16 5.17 -37.47 -15.98
C GLU A 16 3.91 -36.75 -15.48
N PRO A 17 2.78 -36.84 -16.22
CA PRO A 17 1.52 -36.22 -15.83
C PRO A 17 1.15 -36.54 -14.39
N LEU A 18 0.77 -35.52 -13.62
CA LEU A 18 0.42 -35.71 -12.21
C LEU A 18 -0.94 -36.43 -12.14
N ARG A 19 -0.95 -37.62 -11.54
CA ARG A 19 -2.17 -38.41 -11.31
C ARG A 19 -2.63 -38.21 -9.88
N LEU A 20 -3.77 -37.56 -9.69
CA LEU A 20 -4.50 -37.55 -8.43
C LEU A 20 -5.63 -38.58 -8.51
N PRO A 21 -6.10 -39.13 -7.37
CA PRO A 21 -7.23 -40.06 -7.39
C PRO A 21 -8.43 -39.44 -8.14
N GLY A 22 -8.80 -40.04 -9.27
CA GLY A 22 -9.91 -39.58 -10.12
C GLY A 22 -9.60 -38.51 -11.17
N ALA A 23 -8.35 -38.03 -11.32
CA ALA A 23 -8.00 -37.06 -12.37
C ALA A 23 -6.52 -37.09 -12.78
N GLU A 24 -6.26 -37.12 -14.09
CA GLU A 24 -4.95 -36.84 -14.67
C GLU A 24 -4.82 -35.34 -14.96
N MET A 25 -3.74 -34.73 -14.48
CA MET A 25 -3.50 -33.29 -14.59
C MET A 25 -2.33 -33.02 -15.55
N ALA A 26 -2.64 -32.37 -16.66
CA ALA A 26 -1.63 -31.85 -17.56
C ALA A 26 -0.86 -30.67 -16.92
N TYR A 27 0.44 -30.59 -17.21
CA TYR A 27 1.24 -29.43 -16.81
C TYR A 27 0.94 -28.24 -17.72
N ALA A 28 0.64 -27.10 -17.11
CA ALA A 28 0.49 -25.83 -17.80
C ALA A 28 1.73 -24.97 -17.62
N THR A 29 2.06 -24.18 -18.64
CA THR A 29 3.14 -23.20 -18.61
C THR A 29 2.73 -21.88 -17.92
N SER A 30 1.42 -21.63 -17.84
CA SER A 30 0.81 -20.48 -17.18
C SER A 30 -0.51 -20.88 -16.51
N VAL A 31 -0.73 -20.40 -15.29
CA VAL A 31 -1.95 -20.65 -14.52
C VAL A 31 -2.47 -19.35 -13.92
N ARG A 32 -3.80 -19.17 -13.89
CA ARG A 32 -4.44 -18.03 -13.24
C ARG A 32 -4.89 -18.39 -11.84
N TYR A 33 -4.45 -17.63 -10.85
CA TYR A 33 -4.88 -17.76 -9.45
C TYR A 33 -5.26 -16.40 -8.88
N LEU A 34 -6.47 -16.28 -8.34
CA LEU A 34 -7.04 -15.03 -7.82
C LEU A 34 -6.99 -13.84 -8.81
N GLY A 35 -6.91 -14.10 -10.12
CA GLY A 35 -6.75 -13.06 -11.15
C GLY A 35 -5.31 -12.65 -11.43
N VAL A 36 -4.33 -13.29 -10.80
CA VAL A 36 -2.90 -13.18 -11.10
C VAL A 36 -2.51 -14.31 -12.06
N GLN A 37 -1.86 -13.96 -13.17
CA GLN A 37 -1.28 -14.97 -14.07
C GLN A 37 0.14 -15.30 -13.61
N LEU A 38 0.36 -16.58 -13.39
CA LEU A 38 1.61 -17.14 -12.90
C LEU A 38 2.23 -17.96 -14.01
N ASP A 39 3.40 -17.55 -14.49
CA ASP A 39 4.19 -18.32 -15.45
C ASP A 39 5.23 -19.19 -14.76
N ALA A 40 5.62 -20.30 -15.38
CA ALA A 40 6.54 -21.28 -14.79
C ALA A 40 7.89 -20.69 -14.31
N LYS A 41 8.35 -19.59 -14.94
CA LYS A 41 9.59 -18.89 -14.59
C LYS A 41 9.39 -17.62 -13.76
N LEU A 42 8.15 -17.27 -13.41
CA LEU A 42 7.80 -16.04 -12.69
C LEU A 42 8.38 -14.79 -13.34
N TYR A 43 8.34 -14.71 -14.67
CA TYR A 43 8.68 -13.51 -15.44
C TYR A 43 7.54 -12.50 -15.47
N TRP A 44 6.31 -12.91 -15.18
CA TRP A 44 5.13 -12.05 -15.09
C TRP A 44 4.73 -11.38 -16.41
N ARG A 45 5.28 -11.82 -17.54
CA ARG A 45 5.07 -11.18 -18.84
C ARG A 45 3.59 -11.20 -19.23
N GLU A 46 2.97 -12.38 -19.14
CA GLU A 46 1.55 -12.55 -19.48
C GLU A 46 0.65 -11.74 -18.55
N HIS A 47 0.96 -11.75 -17.24
CA HIS A 47 0.22 -10.96 -16.24
C HIS A 47 0.27 -9.47 -16.54
N ILE A 48 1.47 -8.93 -16.75
CA ILE A 48 1.67 -7.51 -17.03
C ILE A 48 0.96 -7.12 -18.33
N GLU A 49 1.07 -7.94 -19.36
CA GLU A 49 0.39 -7.68 -20.63
C GLU A 49 -1.13 -7.67 -20.45
N THR A 50 -1.68 -8.66 -19.75
CA THR A 50 -3.10 -8.70 -19.43
C THR A 50 -3.56 -7.46 -18.65
N GLN A 51 -2.80 -7.01 -17.64
CA GLN A 51 -3.13 -5.78 -16.91
C GLN A 51 -3.02 -4.54 -17.80
N MET A 52 -2.00 -4.46 -18.67
CA MET A 52 -1.83 -3.37 -19.63
C MET A 52 -2.99 -3.32 -20.62
N SER A 53 -3.37 -4.44 -21.26
CA SER A 53 -4.50 -4.50 -22.20
C SER A 53 -5.80 -4.07 -21.53
N ARG A 54 -6.08 -4.54 -20.32
CA ARG A 54 -7.27 -4.12 -19.55
C ARG A 54 -7.24 -2.63 -19.20
N THR A 55 -6.06 -2.11 -18.86
CA THR A 55 -5.87 -0.68 -18.58
C THR A 55 -6.09 0.15 -19.85
N TYR A 56 -5.57 -0.28 -21.00
CA TYR A 56 -5.80 0.36 -22.29
C TYR A 56 -7.27 0.38 -22.67
N ALA A 57 -7.97 -0.75 -22.56
CA ALA A 57 -9.41 -0.82 -22.85
C ALA A 57 -10.19 0.21 -22.00
N SER A 58 -9.81 0.34 -20.72
CA SER A 58 -10.41 1.30 -19.79
C SER A 58 -10.08 2.74 -20.16
N GLN A 59 -8.81 3.00 -20.52
CA GLN A 59 -8.38 4.31 -20.97
C GLN A 59 -9.10 4.74 -22.24
N TRP A 60 -9.28 3.82 -23.20
CA TRP A 60 -10.02 4.08 -24.43
C TRP A 60 -11.50 4.39 -24.16
N ALA A 61 -12.12 3.68 -23.21
CA ALA A 61 -13.48 3.99 -22.77
C ALA A 61 -13.57 5.40 -22.17
N CYS A 62 -12.63 5.78 -21.28
CA CYS A 62 -12.56 7.13 -20.71
C CYS A 62 -12.25 8.19 -21.77
N LYS A 63 -11.41 7.88 -22.76
CA LYS A 63 -10.99 8.82 -23.80
C LYS A 63 -12.17 9.34 -24.62
N ARG A 64 -13.21 8.53 -24.82
CA ARG A 64 -14.44 8.98 -25.49
C ARG A 64 -15.17 10.11 -24.75
N ALA A 65 -14.90 10.29 -23.46
CA ALA A 65 -15.45 11.37 -22.63
C ALA A 65 -14.43 12.49 -22.34
N MET A 66 -13.24 12.44 -22.95
CA MET A 66 -12.18 13.46 -22.82
C MET A 66 -12.01 14.19 -24.15
N GLY A 67 -12.93 15.12 -24.44
CA GLY A 67 -12.83 16.03 -25.59
C GLY A 67 -11.91 17.22 -25.29
N ARG A 68 -11.56 17.99 -26.33
CA ARG A 68 -10.75 19.21 -26.18
C ARG A 68 -11.56 20.33 -25.52
N ASP A 69 -12.75 20.58 -26.06
CA ASP A 69 -13.63 21.68 -25.64
C ASP A 69 -14.91 21.18 -24.95
N TRP A 70 -15.03 19.86 -24.75
CA TRP A 70 -16.19 19.20 -24.13
C TRP A 70 -15.77 17.97 -23.34
N GLY A 71 -16.59 17.55 -22.37
CA GLY A 71 -16.33 16.34 -21.56
C GLY A 71 -15.62 16.63 -20.24
N PHE A 72 -14.75 15.71 -19.79
CA PHE A 72 -14.09 15.81 -18.50
C PHE A 72 -13.07 16.94 -18.43
N SER A 73 -13.11 17.71 -17.34
CA SER A 73 -12.04 18.64 -17.02
C SER A 73 -10.72 17.89 -16.78
N PRO A 74 -9.55 18.52 -17.04
CA PRO A 74 -8.25 17.89 -16.80
C PRO A 74 -8.08 17.34 -15.37
N LYS A 75 -8.69 17.99 -14.37
CA LYS A 75 -8.69 17.56 -12.98
C LYS A 75 -9.42 16.22 -12.79
N ILE A 76 -10.60 16.06 -13.41
CA ILE A 76 -11.38 14.81 -13.36
C ILE A 76 -10.63 13.71 -14.12
N SER A 77 -10.04 14.03 -15.28
CA SER A 77 -9.23 13.09 -16.04
C SER A 77 -8.05 12.58 -15.23
N LEU A 78 -7.28 13.47 -14.60
CA LEU A 78 -6.16 13.08 -13.74
C LEU A 78 -6.64 12.23 -12.55
N TRP A 79 -7.80 12.55 -11.97
CA TRP A 79 -8.41 11.74 -10.92
C TRP A 79 -8.75 10.33 -11.41
N LEU A 80 -9.37 10.18 -12.58
CA LEU A 80 -9.67 8.88 -13.19
C LEU A 80 -8.41 8.06 -13.44
N TYR A 81 -7.33 8.68 -13.90
CA TYR A 81 -6.05 8.01 -14.03
C TYR A 81 -5.54 7.46 -12.70
N LYS A 82 -5.49 8.31 -11.68
CA LYS A 82 -4.96 7.95 -10.36
C LYS A 82 -5.81 6.91 -9.66
N MET A 83 -7.14 6.98 -9.79
CA MET A 83 -8.08 6.15 -9.01
C MET A 83 -8.60 4.93 -9.75
N VAL A 84 -8.59 4.90 -11.08
CA VAL A 84 -9.14 3.78 -11.86
C VAL A 84 -8.05 3.07 -12.66
N LEU A 85 -7.27 3.81 -13.44
CA LEU A 85 -6.30 3.21 -14.36
C LEU A 85 -5.05 2.71 -13.63
N LEU A 86 -4.47 3.51 -12.73
CA LEU A 86 -3.29 3.10 -11.97
C LEU A 86 -3.55 1.87 -11.09
N PRO A 87 -4.64 1.77 -10.30
CA PRO A 87 -4.88 0.58 -9.48
C PRO A 87 -5.10 -0.69 -10.31
N ARG A 88 -5.72 -0.55 -11.49
CA ARG A 88 -5.90 -1.66 -12.44
C ARG A 88 -4.56 -2.17 -12.97
N LEU A 89 -3.67 -1.27 -13.40
CA LEU A 89 -2.33 -1.63 -13.85
C LEU A 89 -1.49 -2.23 -12.71
N MET A 90 -1.56 -1.65 -11.51
CA MET A 90 -0.75 -2.03 -10.35
C MET A 90 -1.27 -3.26 -9.61
N TYR A 91 -2.24 -3.97 -10.17
CA TYR A 91 -2.76 -5.18 -9.55
C TYR A 91 -1.66 -6.23 -9.37
N ALA A 92 -1.52 -6.73 -8.14
CA ALA A 92 -0.45 -7.61 -7.69
C ALA A 92 0.99 -7.08 -7.87
N ALA A 93 1.19 -5.75 -7.95
CA ALA A 93 2.52 -5.13 -8.09
C ALA A 93 3.55 -5.63 -7.06
N VAL A 94 3.11 -5.94 -5.84
CA VAL A 94 3.98 -6.50 -4.78
C VAL A 94 4.71 -7.78 -5.18
N VAL A 95 4.19 -8.53 -6.15
CA VAL A 95 4.79 -9.79 -6.63
C VAL A 95 5.63 -9.57 -7.90
N TRP A 96 5.11 -8.79 -8.85
CA TRP A 96 5.75 -8.63 -10.18
C TRP A 96 6.68 -7.41 -10.30
N TRP A 97 6.82 -6.57 -9.27
CA TRP A 97 7.68 -5.38 -9.31
C TRP A 97 9.12 -5.59 -9.84
N PRO A 98 9.81 -6.74 -9.65
CA PRO A 98 11.15 -6.91 -10.21
C PRO A 98 11.15 -6.86 -11.73
N SER A 99 10.06 -7.31 -12.38
CA SER A 99 9.91 -7.26 -13.83
C SER A 99 9.78 -5.83 -14.35
N ALA A 100 9.36 -4.86 -13.52
CA ALA A 100 9.33 -3.44 -13.91
C ALA A 100 10.73 -2.85 -14.16
N LYS A 101 11.80 -3.47 -13.63
CA LYS A 101 13.19 -3.06 -13.89
C LYS A 101 13.69 -3.48 -15.27
N ARG A 102 13.00 -4.41 -15.94
CA ARG A 102 13.38 -4.90 -17.27
C ARG A 102 13.09 -3.82 -18.32
N VAL A 103 14.04 -3.60 -19.23
CA VAL A 103 13.95 -2.55 -20.27
C VAL A 103 12.67 -2.67 -21.10
N GLU A 104 12.30 -3.89 -21.51
CA GLU A 104 11.06 -4.12 -22.28
C GLU A 104 9.81 -3.61 -21.55
N ILE A 105 9.65 -4.00 -20.27
CA ILE A 105 8.49 -3.61 -19.47
C ILE A 105 8.52 -2.11 -19.17
N ARG A 106 9.70 -1.55 -18.85
CA ARG A 106 9.86 -0.11 -18.65
C ARG A 106 9.45 0.70 -19.88
N ASN A 107 9.80 0.24 -21.08
CA ASN A 107 9.41 0.90 -22.33
C ASN A 107 7.89 0.87 -22.53
N ARG A 108 7.24 -0.27 -22.27
CA ARG A 108 5.77 -0.40 -22.33
C ARG A 108 5.07 0.50 -21.31
N LEU A 109 5.55 0.52 -20.07
CA LEU A 109 5.05 1.41 -19.02
C LEU A 109 5.25 2.88 -19.40
N THR A 110 6.39 3.23 -20.00
CA THR A 110 6.64 4.60 -20.49
C THR A 110 5.66 4.98 -21.60
N CYS A 111 5.36 4.08 -22.53
CA CYS A 111 4.36 4.32 -23.57
C CYS A 111 2.98 4.62 -22.96
N LEU A 112 2.53 3.79 -22.00
CA LEU A 112 1.27 4.00 -21.30
C LEU A 112 1.24 5.34 -20.54
N ARG A 113 2.34 5.69 -19.85
CA ARG A 113 2.51 6.98 -19.16
C ARG A 113 2.30 8.16 -20.10
N ARG A 114 2.81 8.08 -21.34
CA ARG A 114 2.70 9.17 -22.32
C ARG A 114 1.30 9.31 -22.90
N ASN A 115 0.56 8.21 -23.04
CA ASN A 115 -0.74 8.23 -23.69
C ASN A 115 -1.85 8.86 -22.83
N PHE A 116 -1.78 8.71 -21.50
CA PHE A 116 -2.85 9.20 -20.65
C PHE A 116 -2.97 10.74 -20.62
N PRO A 117 -1.91 11.50 -20.29
CA PRO A 117 -2.01 12.95 -20.18
C PRO A 117 -2.37 13.60 -21.50
N ARG A 118 -1.85 13.07 -22.61
CA ARG A 118 -2.21 13.52 -23.97
C ARG A 118 -3.70 13.38 -24.26
N ALA A 119 -4.30 12.27 -23.81
CA ALA A 119 -5.74 12.08 -23.93
C ALA A 119 -6.52 13.03 -23.02
N ALA A 120 -6.00 13.33 -21.82
CA ALA A 120 -6.64 14.21 -20.86
C ALA A 120 -6.57 15.70 -21.24
N THR A 121 -5.51 16.15 -21.92
CA THR A 121 -5.30 17.56 -22.28
C THR A 121 -5.61 17.88 -23.74
N GLY A 122 -5.83 16.86 -24.59
CA GLY A 122 -5.95 17.07 -26.04
C GLY A 122 -4.65 17.55 -26.71
N ALA A 123 -3.51 17.36 -26.03
CA ALA A 123 -2.19 17.74 -26.51
C ALA A 123 -1.80 16.95 -27.77
N MET A 124 -1.11 17.62 -28.70
CA MET A 124 -0.58 17.01 -29.91
C MET A 124 0.38 15.86 -29.59
N ARG A 125 0.43 14.85 -30.47
CA ARG A 125 1.30 13.66 -30.32
C ARG A 125 2.78 14.03 -30.19
N THR A 126 3.19 15.15 -30.80
CA THR A 126 4.56 15.66 -30.83
C THR A 126 4.98 16.38 -29.54
N ILE A 127 4.05 16.72 -28.65
CA ILE A 127 4.38 17.42 -27.41
C ILE A 127 5.18 16.48 -26.48
N PRO A 128 6.35 16.90 -25.97
CA PRO A 128 7.09 16.17 -24.95
C PRO A 128 6.22 15.86 -23.74
N THR A 129 6.37 14.67 -23.14
CA THR A 129 5.56 14.27 -21.97
C THR A 129 6.15 14.75 -20.66
N ASP A 130 7.42 15.13 -20.64
CA ASP A 130 8.11 15.63 -19.45
C ASP A 130 7.45 16.87 -18.81
N PRO A 131 6.87 17.84 -19.55
CA PRO A 131 6.15 18.96 -18.93
C PRO A 131 4.82 18.60 -18.24
N LEU A 132 4.34 17.35 -18.33
CA LEU A 132 3.03 16.95 -17.77
C LEU A 132 3.09 16.45 -16.32
N ASP A 133 4.24 16.56 -15.63
CA ASP A 133 4.48 16.18 -14.23
C ASP A 133 3.90 14.80 -13.83
N VAL A 134 3.96 13.84 -14.76
CA VAL A 134 3.48 12.48 -14.49
C VAL A 134 4.65 11.60 -14.03
N PRO A 135 4.61 11.08 -12.79
CA PRO A 135 5.67 10.26 -12.25
C PRO A 135 5.92 9.01 -13.11
N SER A 136 7.17 8.54 -13.14
CA SER A 136 7.51 7.35 -13.91
C SER A 136 6.75 6.13 -13.35
N LEU A 137 6.09 5.39 -14.25
CA LEU A 137 5.26 4.26 -13.84
C LEU A 137 6.08 3.12 -13.24
N ASP A 138 7.31 2.90 -13.69
CA ASP A 138 8.19 1.88 -13.11
C ASP A 138 8.58 2.23 -11.67
N HIS A 139 8.88 3.49 -11.36
CA HIS A 139 9.09 3.92 -9.97
C HIS A 139 7.82 3.79 -9.11
N LEU A 140 6.65 4.13 -9.67
CA LEU A 140 5.38 3.98 -8.95
C LEU A 140 5.05 2.51 -8.65
N VAL A 141 5.35 1.58 -9.56
CA VAL A 141 5.16 0.13 -9.32
C VAL A 141 6.00 -0.34 -8.14
N VAL A 142 7.27 0.09 -8.08
CA VAL A 142 8.17 -0.22 -6.97
C VAL A 142 7.64 0.38 -5.66
N SER A 143 7.27 1.66 -5.66
CA SER A 143 6.70 2.33 -4.48
C SER A 143 5.40 1.67 -4.00
N ARG A 144 4.55 1.22 -4.92
CA ARG A 144 3.30 0.51 -4.60
C ARG A 144 3.57 -0.87 -4.01
N ALA A 145 4.56 -1.58 -4.54
CA ALA A 145 5.02 -2.86 -4.00
C ALA A 145 5.56 -2.69 -2.58
N GLU A 146 6.41 -1.70 -2.34
CA GLU A 146 6.93 -1.35 -1.01
C GLU A 146 5.82 -1.03 -0.01
N SER A 147 4.90 -0.13 -0.38
CA SER A 147 3.77 0.25 0.47
C SER A 147 2.90 -0.95 0.84
N THR A 148 2.71 -1.86 -0.13
CA THR A 148 1.94 -3.09 0.07
C THR A 148 2.66 -4.05 1.01
N ALA A 149 3.96 -4.27 0.80
CA ALA A 149 4.78 -5.13 1.63
C ALA A 149 4.88 -4.58 3.07
N TYR A 150 5.09 -3.27 3.23
CA TYR A 150 5.08 -2.61 4.53
C TYR A 150 3.74 -2.84 5.25
N ARG A 151 2.62 -2.64 4.57
CA ARG A 151 1.29 -2.90 5.13
C ARG A 151 1.11 -4.36 5.58
N HIS A 152 1.65 -5.33 4.85
CA HIS A 152 1.62 -6.75 5.26
C HIS A 152 2.57 -7.02 6.45
N MET A 153 3.72 -6.35 6.51
CA MET A 153 4.65 -6.43 7.64
C MET A 153 4.01 -5.87 8.91
N CYS A 154 3.31 -4.73 8.82
CA CYS A 154 2.54 -4.18 9.93
C CYS A 154 1.45 -5.14 10.44
N GLN A 155 1.00 -6.09 9.63
CA GLN A 155 0.02 -7.12 10.02
C GLN A 155 0.66 -8.39 10.56
N GLY A 156 2.00 -8.50 10.61
CA GLY A 156 2.69 -9.75 10.93
C GLY A 156 2.48 -10.85 9.87
N LYS A 157 1.99 -10.50 8.67
CA LYS A 157 1.69 -11.44 7.58
C LYS A 157 2.77 -11.47 6.50
N TRP A 158 3.80 -10.63 6.62
CA TRP A 158 4.89 -10.60 5.67
C TRP A 158 5.95 -11.62 6.04
N MET A 159 6.15 -12.61 5.17
CA MET A 159 7.25 -13.56 5.28
C MET A 159 8.40 -13.03 4.43
N GLN A 160 9.52 -12.66 5.05
CA GLN A 160 10.73 -12.42 4.27
C GLN A 160 11.22 -13.75 3.71
N ALA A 161 11.39 -13.79 2.40
CA ALA A 161 12.02 -14.90 1.70
C ALA A 161 13.29 -14.40 1.01
N GLU A 162 14.29 -15.27 0.88
CA GLU A 162 15.54 -14.97 0.16
C GLU A 162 15.33 -14.81 -1.36
N ALA A 163 14.14 -15.15 -1.87
CA ALA A 163 13.81 -15.05 -3.29
C ALA A 163 13.64 -13.59 -3.74
N ALA A 164 14.18 -13.28 -4.93
CA ALA A 164 14.21 -11.94 -5.53
C ALA A 164 12.85 -11.22 -5.60
N HIS A 165 11.74 -11.96 -5.69
CA HIS A 165 10.39 -11.38 -5.81
C HIS A 165 9.86 -10.79 -4.49
N VAL A 166 10.34 -11.28 -3.34
CA VAL A 166 9.92 -10.83 -2.00
C VAL A 166 11.02 -10.00 -1.32
N LYS A 167 12.24 -10.02 -1.88
CA LYS A 167 13.39 -9.24 -1.40
C LYS A 167 13.25 -7.75 -1.77
N LEU A 168 12.35 -7.05 -1.10
CA LEU A 168 12.30 -5.59 -1.12
C LEU A 168 13.39 -5.06 -0.18
N GLU A 169 14.58 -4.83 -0.72
CA GLU A 169 15.73 -4.29 0.03
C GLU A 169 15.43 -2.94 0.69
N ILE A 170 14.40 -2.23 0.22
CA ILE A 170 13.96 -0.94 0.75
C ILE A 170 13.21 -1.08 2.09
N LEU A 171 12.72 -2.28 2.45
CA LEU A 171 12.22 -2.55 3.81
C LEU A 171 13.36 -2.58 4.85
N LYS A 172 14.63 -2.70 4.43
CA LYS A 172 15.79 -2.66 5.34
C LYS A 172 16.25 -1.24 5.69
N LYS A 173 15.84 -0.23 4.90
CA LYS A 173 16.16 1.18 5.21
C LYS A 173 15.12 1.73 6.19
N ASN A 174 15.59 2.43 7.23
CA ASN A 174 14.85 3.04 8.35
C ASN A 174 13.67 3.99 8.00
N ARG A 175 13.21 4.06 6.75
CA ARG A 175 12.05 4.87 6.33
C ARG A 175 10.71 4.41 6.94
N TRP A 176 10.69 3.24 7.58
CA TRP A 176 9.46 2.54 7.97
C TRP A 176 9.32 2.28 9.47
N ASN A 177 10.14 2.92 10.31
CA ASN A 177 10.00 2.96 11.77
C ASN A 177 8.97 4.01 12.25
N MET A 178 8.09 4.45 11.36
CA MET A 178 7.03 5.42 11.69
C MET A 178 5.98 4.79 12.61
N TYR A 179 5.35 5.61 13.45
CA TYR A 179 4.24 5.17 14.30
C TYR A 179 3.09 4.67 13.41
N ARG A 180 2.58 3.49 13.77
CA ARG A 180 1.57 2.77 12.96
C ARG A 180 0.18 3.15 13.46
N ASP A 181 -0.69 3.61 12.58
CA ASP A 181 -2.12 3.81 12.90
C ASP A 181 -2.80 2.51 13.33
N ARG A 182 -2.33 1.39 12.78
CA ARG A 182 -2.88 0.08 13.08
C ARG A 182 -2.25 -0.52 14.31
N MET A 183 -3.05 -0.64 15.38
CA MET A 183 -2.71 -1.42 16.57
C MET A 183 -3.22 -2.85 16.44
N THR A 184 -2.40 -3.83 16.84
CA THR A 184 -2.86 -5.22 16.96
C THR A 184 -3.71 -5.32 18.23
N LYS A 185 -4.95 -5.80 18.11
CA LYS A 185 -5.82 -6.01 19.28
C LYS A 185 -5.13 -6.99 20.23
N LYS A 186 -4.87 -6.54 21.46
CA LYS A 186 -4.43 -7.39 22.57
C LYS A 186 -5.64 -7.63 23.46
N TYR A 187 -5.93 -8.89 23.77
CA TYR A 187 -6.99 -9.22 24.71
C TYR A 187 -6.39 -9.31 26.11
N GLN A 188 -6.98 -8.59 27.05
CA GLN A 188 -6.55 -8.60 28.45
C GLN A 188 -7.69 -9.13 29.31
N ILE A 189 -7.56 -10.41 29.69
CA ILE A 189 -8.64 -11.16 30.36
C ILE A 189 -8.66 -10.89 31.87
N ARG A 190 -7.52 -10.50 32.46
CA ARG A 190 -7.35 -10.37 33.92
C ARG A 190 -7.78 -9.01 34.48
N ASN A 191 -7.50 -7.92 33.76
CA ASN A 191 -7.81 -6.57 34.22
C ASN A 191 -9.05 -6.07 33.48
N ALA A 192 -10.22 -6.31 34.07
CA ALA A 192 -11.48 -5.82 33.53
C ALA A 192 -11.59 -4.31 33.77
N PHE A 193 -11.74 -3.54 32.69
CA PHE A 193 -12.04 -2.11 32.75
C PHE A 193 -13.24 -1.81 31.86
N LYS A 194 -13.98 -0.74 32.19
CA LYS A 194 -15.06 -0.22 31.36
C LYS A 194 -14.61 1.08 30.74
N THR A 195 -14.55 1.13 29.42
CA THR A 195 -14.27 2.38 28.70
C THR A 195 -15.57 3.16 28.53
N TYR A 196 -15.55 4.43 28.93
CA TYR A 196 -16.62 5.38 28.63
C TYR A 196 -16.07 6.46 27.70
N ILE A 197 -16.62 6.55 26.49
CA ILE A 197 -16.30 7.59 25.52
C ILE A 197 -17.59 8.41 25.35
N PRO A 198 -17.70 9.60 25.95
CA PRO A 198 -18.89 10.43 25.84
C PRO A 198 -19.06 10.96 24.41
N GLU A 199 -20.31 11.20 24.04
CA GLU A 199 -20.63 11.97 22.83
C GLU A 199 -20.11 13.40 22.93
N ARG A 200 -19.78 14.00 21.78
CA ARG A 200 -19.11 15.32 21.71
C ARG A 200 -19.82 16.40 22.53
N GLU A 201 -21.14 16.41 22.51
CA GLU A 201 -21.98 17.40 23.21
C GLU A 201 -21.83 17.32 24.74
N ASN A 202 -21.42 16.15 25.25
CA ASN A 202 -21.26 15.88 26.68
C ASN A 202 -19.81 16.02 27.17
N TRP A 203 -18.87 16.48 26.33
CA TRP A 203 -17.45 16.57 26.71
C TRP A 203 -17.16 17.62 27.80
N GLU A 204 -18.01 18.63 27.90
CA GLU A 204 -17.87 19.71 28.88
C GLU A 204 -18.52 19.36 30.23
N THR A 205 -19.45 18.39 30.23
CA THR A 205 -20.28 18.03 31.39
C THR A 205 -19.77 16.83 32.17
N VAL A 206 -18.79 16.08 31.65
CA VAL A 206 -18.15 15.00 32.41
C VAL A 206 -17.45 15.60 33.62
N GLU A 207 -17.80 15.16 34.84
CA GLU A 207 -17.09 15.52 36.06
C GLU A 207 -15.61 15.12 35.94
N LYS A 208 -14.74 16.11 35.77
CA LYS A 208 -13.29 15.94 35.61
C LYS A 208 -12.56 15.87 36.95
N THR A 209 -13.24 15.63 38.07
CA THR A 209 -12.62 15.76 39.39
C THR A 209 -13.26 14.82 40.41
N GLY A 210 -12.43 13.96 40.99
CA GLY A 210 -12.74 13.09 42.12
C GLY A 210 -11.46 12.68 42.83
N THR A 211 -11.52 12.36 44.13
CA THR A 211 -10.33 12.05 44.96
C THR A 211 -9.59 10.78 44.54
N ASN A 212 -10.18 9.94 43.68
CA ASN A 212 -9.59 8.70 43.16
C ASN A 212 -9.48 8.68 41.62
N VAL A 213 -9.39 9.87 40.98
CA VAL A 213 -9.27 10.00 39.52
C VAL A 213 -7.86 10.44 39.14
N ARG A 214 -7.23 9.71 38.23
CA ARG A 214 -5.92 10.07 37.65
C ARG A 214 -6.13 10.77 36.32
N HIS A 215 -5.71 12.03 36.23
CA HIS A 215 -5.79 12.81 35.00
C HIS A 215 -4.55 12.61 34.14
N TRP A 216 -4.75 12.14 32.92
CA TRP A 216 -3.72 12.03 31.91
C TRP A 216 -4.05 12.96 30.76
N TYR A 217 -3.07 13.75 30.34
CA TYR A 217 -3.20 14.69 29.25
C TYR A 217 -2.29 14.25 28.10
N THR A 218 -2.85 14.19 26.90
CA THR A 218 -2.14 13.86 25.67
C THR A 218 -2.21 15.04 24.72
N ASP A 219 -1.16 15.27 23.96
CA ASP A 219 -1.15 16.30 22.93
C ASP A 219 -0.29 15.86 21.73
N GLY A 220 -0.90 15.85 20.55
CA GLY A 220 -0.23 15.72 19.26
C GLY A 220 0.05 17.10 18.66
N SER A 221 1.31 17.41 18.42
CA SER A 221 1.73 18.69 17.84
C SER A 221 2.29 18.52 16.42
N GLY A 222 2.09 19.56 15.61
CA GLY A 222 2.67 19.68 14.27
C GLY A 222 3.13 21.11 14.02
N TYR A 223 4.42 21.30 13.73
CA TYR A 223 4.98 22.61 13.40
C TYR A 223 5.93 22.53 12.21
N ARG A 224 5.66 23.34 11.17
CA ARG A 224 6.47 23.42 9.93
C ARG A 224 6.80 22.05 9.32
N GLY A 225 5.84 21.12 9.35
CA GLY A 225 5.99 19.77 8.80
C GLY A 225 6.79 18.81 9.69
N TYR A 226 7.14 19.19 10.92
CA TYR A 226 7.63 18.28 11.96
C TYR A 226 6.51 17.97 12.95
N PHE A 227 6.45 16.72 13.40
CA PHE A 227 5.41 16.26 14.29
C PHE A 227 6.03 15.67 15.56
N GLY A 228 5.35 15.90 16.67
CA GLY A 228 5.76 15.42 17.98
C GLY A 228 4.57 15.19 18.89
N ALA A 229 4.77 14.46 19.96
CA ALA A 229 3.70 14.07 20.87
C ALA A 229 4.14 14.24 22.33
N GLY A 230 3.19 14.62 23.19
CA GLY A 230 3.39 14.79 24.63
C GLY A 230 2.39 13.96 25.44
N LEU A 231 2.85 13.44 26.58
CA LEU A 231 2.04 12.83 27.62
C LEU A 231 2.41 13.47 28.96
N TYR A 232 1.40 13.88 29.71
CA TYR A 232 1.53 14.40 31.07
C TYR A 232 0.61 13.64 32.03
N GLY A 233 1.15 13.21 33.17
CA GLY A 233 0.44 12.42 34.17
C GLY A 233 0.64 12.93 35.62
N PRO A 234 -0.13 12.39 36.58
CA PRO A 234 -0.28 12.99 37.92
C PRO A 234 0.80 12.57 38.93
N GLU A 235 1.46 11.42 38.75
CA GLU A 235 2.55 10.98 39.64
C GLU A 235 3.85 11.75 39.31
N GLU A 236 4.45 12.43 40.29
CA GLU A 236 5.76 13.12 40.22
C GLU A 236 6.05 13.89 38.91
N ASN A 237 5.09 14.63 38.36
CA ASN A 237 5.26 15.34 37.07
C ASN A 237 5.69 14.41 35.92
N TYR A 238 5.12 13.20 35.84
CA TYR A 238 5.40 12.27 34.75
C TYR A 238 5.20 12.94 33.40
N ARG A 239 6.29 13.03 32.62
CA ARG A 239 6.33 13.67 31.30
C ARG A 239 7.02 12.74 30.32
N CYS A 240 6.36 12.47 29.21
CA CYS A 240 6.99 11.80 28.07
C CYS A 240 6.78 12.66 26.82
N ASN A 241 7.81 12.73 25.99
CA ASN A 241 7.75 13.36 24.68
C ASN A 241 8.29 12.41 23.62
N TRP A 242 7.73 12.51 22.41
CA TRP A 242 8.16 11.74 21.25
C TRP A 242 8.34 12.67 20.07
N SER A 243 9.47 12.54 19.37
CA SER A 243 9.67 13.15 18.05
C SER A 243 9.28 12.13 16.98
N LEU A 244 8.32 12.50 16.12
CA LEU A 244 7.78 11.64 15.06
C LEU A 244 8.32 12.00 13.67
N GLY A 245 9.17 13.02 13.59
CA GLY A 245 9.80 13.47 12.36
C GLY A 245 8.82 14.15 11.40
N THR A 246 9.11 14.09 10.10
CA THR A 246 8.40 14.87 9.07
C THR A 246 7.34 14.09 8.29
N MET A 247 7.26 12.79 8.53
CA MET A 247 6.39 11.89 7.76
C MET A 247 5.10 11.50 8.50
N ALA A 248 5.00 11.89 9.78
CA ALA A 248 3.80 11.65 10.58
C ALA A 248 2.72 12.72 10.31
N THR A 249 1.55 12.52 10.90
CA THR A 249 0.45 13.50 10.92
C THR A 249 0.14 13.88 12.36
N VAL A 250 -0.59 14.98 12.57
CA VAL A 250 -1.08 15.36 13.91
C VAL A 250 -1.89 14.23 14.54
N PHE A 251 -2.75 13.56 13.75
CA PHE A 251 -3.53 12.40 14.24
C PHE A 251 -2.65 11.21 14.64
N GLN A 252 -1.59 10.92 13.88
CA GLN A 252 -0.60 9.90 14.26
C GLN A 252 0.16 10.28 15.53
N ALA A 253 0.32 11.57 15.78
CA ALA A 253 0.99 12.08 16.98
C ALA A 253 0.17 11.89 18.26
N GLU A 254 -1.14 11.75 18.17
CA GLU A 254 -1.99 11.43 19.33
C GLU A 254 -1.84 9.97 19.81
N LEU A 255 -1.43 9.07 18.92
CA LEU A 255 -1.42 7.62 19.22
C LEU A 255 -0.36 7.20 20.26
N PRO A 256 0.92 7.64 20.20
CA PRO A 256 1.92 7.26 21.20
C PRO A 256 1.53 7.63 22.63
N PRO A 257 1.10 8.87 22.94
CA PRO A 257 0.66 9.25 24.28
C PRO A 257 -0.51 8.41 24.78
N ILE A 258 -1.57 8.22 23.97
CA ILE A 258 -2.75 7.44 24.35
C ILE A 258 -2.37 6.00 24.63
N LYS A 259 -1.54 5.40 23.76
CA LYS A 259 -1.07 4.02 23.93
C LYS A 259 -0.27 3.90 25.22
N LYS A 260 0.69 4.79 25.47
CA LYS A 260 1.51 4.77 26.68
C LYS A 260 0.68 4.97 27.95
N CYS A 261 -0.28 5.90 27.92
CA CYS A 261 -1.24 6.12 28.99
C CYS A 261 -2.04 4.84 29.29
N SER A 262 -2.61 4.19 28.27
CA SER A 262 -3.34 2.94 28.46
C SER A 262 -2.46 1.81 29.01
N GLU A 263 -1.19 1.71 28.59
CA GLU A 263 -0.23 0.74 29.14
C GLU A 263 0.06 0.99 30.63
N LEU A 264 0.14 2.24 31.07
CA LEU A 264 0.39 2.61 32.49
C LEU A 264 -0.85 2.46 33.38
N LEU A 265 -2.05 2.64 32.82
CA LEU A 265 -3.31 2.47 33.56
C LEU A 265 -3.68 0.99 33.76
N VAL A 266 -3.16 0.13 32.90
CA VAL A 266 -3.55 -1.28 32.82
C VAL A 266 -2.43 -2.23 33.31
N SER A 267 -1.21 -1.72 33.51
CA SER A 267 -0.08 -2.41 34.17
C SER A 267 -0.30 -2.54 35.67
#